data_AF-A0A9D2G8B1-F1
#
_entry.id   AF-A0A9D2G8B1-F1
#
_cell.length_a   1.000
_cell.length_b   1.000
_cell.length_c   1.000
_cell.angle_alpha   90.00
_cell.angle_beta   90.00
_cell.angle_gamma   90.00
#
_symmetry.space_group_name_H-M   'P 1'
#
loop_
_entity.id
_entity.type
_entity.pdbx_description
1 polymer ?
#
loop_
_entity_poly.entity_id
_entity_poly.type
_entity_poly.pdbx_seq_one_letter_code
_entity_poly.pdbx_strand_id
1 'polypeptide(L)'
;MNKQWKKFDRLTETCYSDMARGITDINNWNECYNLLKEIISDGRAENPDFAKELYQLDDETDYQHDVQGWIEDYLDELGMHEMYAELEEVCRKLLELFDWKEEYPSYFRFQLASALGNQGRSEEAVKYCEEWEADEDGNPLAAASLIYSKIKVKDLEGAEAVVRRYISDDTVCSEDNDILFTAAFRLYKENGNREMEKKMNDALNMYDKELEEYFLGLEDEELPF
;
A
#
# COMPACT_ATOMS: atom_id res chain seq x y z
N MET A 1 -9.23 26.96 1.87
CA MET A 1 -8.85 26.30 0.60
C MET A 1 -7.55 26.79 -0.05
N ASN A 2 -7.50 27.79 -0.96
CA ASN A 2 -6.30 28.05 -1.80
C ASN A 2 -4.99 28.33 -1.01
N LYS A 3 -5.06 28.92 0.19
CA LYS A 3 -3.87 29.14 1.03
C LYS A 3 -3.36 27.88 1.72
N GLN A 4 -4.24 26.95 2.08
CA GLN A 4 -3.87 25.70 2.76
C GLN A 4 -3.20 24.75 1.77
N TRP A 5 -3.75 24.63 0.56
CA TRP A 5 -3.12 23.87 -0.53
C TRP A 5 -1.71 24.38 -0.87
N LYS A 6 -1.52 25.70 -0.99
CA LYS A 6 -0.16 26.28 -1.12
C LYS A 6 0.79 25.99 0.05
N LYS A 7 0.25 25.77 1.25
CA LYS A 7 1.06 25.37 2.42
C LYS A 7 1.38 23.88 2.33
N PHE A 8 0.42 23.07 1.91
CA PHE A 8 0.58 21.63 1.65
C PHE A 8 1.70 21.42 0.64
N ASP A 9 1.65 22.05 -0.53
CA ASP A 9 2.69 21.94 -1.57
C ASP A 9 4.10 22.21 -1.04
N ARG A 10 4.26 23.28 -0.25
CA ARG A 10 5.56 23.64 0.34
C ARG A 10 6.05 22.62 1.37
N LEU A 11 5.14 22.07 2.16
CA LEU A 11 5.49 21.02 3.13
C LEU A 11 5.86 19.73 2.39
N THR A 12 5.11 19.35 1.36
CA THR A 12 5.40 18.21 0.48
C THR A 12 6.78 18.35 -0.18
N GLU A 13 7.09 19.50 -0.80
CA GLU A 13 8.43 19.79 -1.34
C GLU A 13 9.54 19.66 -0.28
N THR A 14 9.24 20.05 0.95
CA THR A 14 10.19 19.95 2.07
C THR A 14 10.40 18.50 2.49
N CYS A 15 9.33 17.70 2.60
CA CYS A 15 9.39 16.28 2.90
C CYS A 15 10.31 15.54 1.92
N TYR A 16 10.10 15.72 0.62
CA TYR A 16 10.94 15.09 -0.40
C TYR A 16 12.37 15.64 -0.44
N SER A 17 12.56 16.94 -0.18
CA SER A 17 13.90 17.53 -0.05
C SER A 17 14.68 16.95 1.13
N ASP A 18 14.01 16.69 2.25
CA ASP A 18 14.61 16.12 3.45
C ASP A 18 14.96 14.65 3.21
N MET A 19 14.05 13.88 2.62
CA MET A 19 14.30 12.50 2.17
C MET A 19 15.51 12.42 1.23
N ALA A 20 15.58 13.28 0.20
CA ALA A 20 16.71 13.33 -0.73
C ALA A 20 18.05 13.70 -0.07
N ARG A 21 18.00 14.40 1.08
CA ARG A 21 19.18 14.74 1.90
C ARG A 21 19.51 13.69 2.95
N GLY A 22 18.71 12.62 3.06
CA GLY A 22 18.83 11.59 4.09
C GLY A 22 18.49 12.10 5.50
N ILE A 23 17.65 13.12 5.61
CA ILE A 23 17.13 13.59 6.89
C ILE A 23 16.00 12.64 7.29
N THR A 24 16.17 11.97 8.43
CA THR A 24 15.26 10.94 8.94
C THR A 24 14.21 11.49 9.93
N ASP A 25 14.09 12.82 10.02
CA ASP A 25 13.12 13.45 10.91
C ASP A 25 11.74 13.50 10.23
N ILE A 26 10.78 12.79 10.80
CA ILE A 26 9.41 12.66 10.27
C ILE A 26 8.53 13.89 10.56
N ASN A 27 9.04 14.91 11.26
CA ASN A 27 8.25 16.06 11.71
C ASN A 27 7.54 16.80 10.56
N ASN A 28 8.20 16.99 9.41
CA ASN A 28 7.59 17.66 8.26
C ASN A 28 6.45 16.83 7.65
N TRP A 29 6.62 15.52 7.57
CA TRP A 29 5.58 14.60 7.14
C TRP A 29 4.37 14.64 8.08
N ASN A 30 4.60 14.59 9.39
CA ASN A 30 3.56 14.70 10.41
C ASN A 30 2.83 16.06 10.34
N GLU A 31 3.56 17.17 10.13
CA GLU A 31 2.94 18.50 9.97
C GLU A 31 2.06 18.54 8.72
N CYS A 32 2.53 17.99 7.61
CA CYS A 32 1.78 17.95 6.36
C CYS A 32 0.52 17.08 6.48
N TYR A 33 0.60 15.93 7.16
CA TYR A 33 -0.56 15.08 7.43
C TYR A 33 -1.60 15.79 8.32
N ASN A 34 -1.15 16.55 9.32
CA ASN A 34 -2.04 17.35 10.15
C ASN A 34 -2.73 18.45 9.35
N LEU A 35 -2.00 19.14 8.46
CA LEU A 35 -2.57 20.13 7.56
C LEU A 35 -3.60 19.50 6.60
N LEU A 36 -3.34 18.30 6.08
CA LEU A 36 -4.28 17.59 5.23
C LEU A 36 -5.62 17.33 5.94
N LYS A 37 -5.57 16.86 7.20
CA LYS A 37 -6.78 16.68 8.02
C LYS A 37 -7.51 18.00 8.26
N GLU A 38 -6.79 19.12 8.43
CA GLU A 38 -7.39 20.45 8.54
C GLU A 38 -8.09 20.87 7.24
N ILE A 39 -7.48 20.64 6.09
CA ILE A 39 -8.07 20.90 4.77
C ILE A 39 -9.40 20.15 4.62
N ILE A 40 -9.40 18.85 4.95
CA ILE A 40 -10.60 18.00 4.88
C ILE A 40 -11.67 18.48 5.86
N SER A 41 -11.29 18.79 7.10
CA SER A 41 -12.22 19.27 8.12
C SER A 41 -12.85 20.62 7.73
N ASP A 42 -12.06 21.56 7.25
CA ASP A 42 -12.54 22.88 6.82
C ASP A 42 -13.44 22.76 5.58
N GLY A 43 -13.03 21.94 4.60
CA GLY A 43 -13.85 21.64 3.42
C GLY A 43 -15.21 21.05 3.80
N ARG A 44 -15.22 20.09 4.75
CA ARG A 44 -16.47 19.47 5.27
C ARG A 44 -17.33 20.42 6.09
N ALA A 45 -16.73 21.43 6.72
CA ALA A 45 -17.47 22.47 7.44
C ALA A 45 -18.24 23.40 6.47
N GLU A 46 -17.69 23.64 5.27
CA GLU A 46 -18.35 24.42 4.21
C GLU A 46 -19.32 23.57 3.38
N ASN A 47 -18.93 22.34 3.05
CA ASN A 47 -19.71 21.36 2.29
C ASN A 47 -19.58 19.97 2.95
N PRO A 48 -20.61 19.45 3.64
CA PRO A 48 -20.57 18.13 4.29
C PRO A 48 -20.24 16.95 3.36
N ASP A 49 -20.41 17.12 2.04
CA ASP A 49 -20.10 16.11 1.04
C ASP A 49 -18.69 16.24 0.45
N PHE A 50 -17.87 17.19 0.93
CA PHE A 50 -16.50 17.39 0.50
C PHE A 50 -15.62 16.16 0.77
N ALA A 51 -14.96 15.67 -0.28
CA ALA A 51 -13.97 14.60 -0.24
C ALA A 51 -14.39 13.41 0.66
N LYS A 52 -15.53 12.78 0.34
CA LYS A 52 -15.98 11.55 1.00
C LYS A 52 -15.13 10.34 0.62
N GLU A 53 -14.60 10.34 -0.59
CA GLU A 53 -13.62 9.36 -1.08
C GLU A 53 -12.24 10.02 -1.20
N LEU A 54 -11.16 9.23 -1.10
CA LEU A 54 -9.79 9.77 -1.12
C LEU A 54 -9.46 10.44 -2.46
N TYR A 55 -9.75 9.76 -3.58
CA TYR A 55 -9.47 10.28 -4.92
C TYR A 55 -10.10 11.65 -5.20
N GLN A 56 -11.19 12.00 -4.49
CA GLN A 56 -11.88 13.28 -4.67
C GLN A 56 -11.01 14.46 -4.25
N LEU A 57 -10.04 14.28 -3.36
CA LEU A 57 -9.09 15.34 -3.02
C LEU A 57 -8.24 15.73 -4.23
N ASP A 58 -7.84 14.75 -5.03
CA ASP A 58 -7.06 14.97 -6.24
C ASP A 58 -7.96 15.44 -7.40
N ASP A 59 -9.13 14.82 -7.61
CA ASP A 59 -10.08 15.22 -8.67
C ASP A 59 -10.55 16.68 -8.50
N GLU A 60 -10.92 17.08 -7.28
CA GLU A 60 -11.35 18.45 -6.99
C GLU A 60 -10.23 19.50 -7.18
N THR A 61 -8.98 19.06 -7.19
CA THR A 61 -7.80 19.91 -7.36
C THR A 61 -7.12 19.73 -8.71
N ASP A 62 -7.75 19.03 -9.66
CA ASP A 62 -7.20 18.73 -10.99
C ASP A 62 -5.82 18.05 -10.88
N TYR A 63 -5.69 17.14 -9.90
CA TYR A 63 -4.49 16.36 -9.60
C TYR A 63 -3.24 17.20 -9.31
N GLN A 64 -3.38 18.47 -8.91
CA GLN A 64 -2.25 19.38 -8.72
C GLN A 64 -1.35 19.01 -7.53
N HIS A 65 -1.89 18.29 -6.54
CA HIS A 65 -1.24 18.08 -5.25
C HIS A 65 -0.76 16.65 -5.03
N ASP A 66 -1.24 15.68 -5.84
CA ASP A 66 -0.95 14.25 -5.70
C ASP A 66 -1.09 13.77 -4.25
N VAL A 67 -2.26 14.02 -3.67
CA VAL A 67 -2.54 13.75 -2.26
C VAL A 67 -2.45 12.26 -1.97
N GLN A 68 -3.01 11.42 -2.84
CA GLN A 68 -2.92 9.98 -2.66
C GLN A 68 -1.46 9.50 -2.68
N GLY A 69 -0.67 9.85 -3.70
CA GLY A 69 0.73 9.47 -3.79
C GLY A 69 1.53 9.95 -2.58
N TRP A 70 1.30 11.19 -2.14
CA TRP A 70 1.95 11.72 -0.95
C TRP A 70 1.60 10.97 0.35
N ILE A 71 0.34 10.53 0.51
CA ILE A 71 -0.05 9.71 1.68
C ILE A 71 0.67 8.35 1.63
N GLU A 72 0.73 7.71 0.47
CA GLU A 72 1.40 6.41 0.31
C GLU A 72 2.88 6.52 0.71
N ASP A 73 3.59 7.52 0.19
CA ASP A 73 4.98 7.81 0.57
C ASP A 73 5.15 8.06 2.08
N TYR A 74 4.21 8.79 2.69
CA TYR A 74 4.24 9.05 4.13
C TYR A 74 4.13 7.75 4.95
N LEU A 75 3.26 6.82 4.55
CA LEU A 75 3.11 5.54 5.25
C LEU A 75 4.37 4.67 5.08
N ASP A 76 5.00 4.70 3.91
CA ASP A 76 6.27 4.01 3.68
C ASP A 76 7.40 4.59 4.52
N GLU A 77 7.50 5.91 4.65
CA GLU A 77 8.49 6.57 5.54
C GLU A 77 8.30 6.16 7.01
N LEU A 78 7.05 6.13 7.51
CA LEU A 78 6.74 5.62 8.85
C LEU A 78 7.18 4.15 9.00
N GLY A 79 6.92 3.33 7.99
CA GLY A 79 7.32 1.92 7.95
C GLY A 79 8.84 1.72 7.94
N MET A 80 9.56 2.49 7.11
CA MET A 80 11.03 2.46 7.00
C MET A 80 11.72 2.91 8.29
N HIS A 81 11.11 3.84 9.03
CA HIS A 81 11.59 4.30 10.33
C HIS A 81 11.10 3.45 11.51
N GLU A 82 10.46 2.31 11.25
CA GLU A 82 9.94 1.39 12.26
C GLU A 82 8.93 2.05 13.23
N MET A 83 8.28 3.14 12.81
CA MET A 83 7.29 3.90 13.57
C MET A 83 5.92 3.23 13.50
N TYR A 84 5.87 1.94 13.87
CA TYR A 84 4.71 1.09 13.63
C TYR A 84 3.47 1.47 14.44
N ALA A 85 3.63 2.10 15.61
CA ALA A 85 2.51 2.58 16.40
C ALA A 85 1.83 3.77 15.73
N GLU A 86 2.63 4.72 15.24
CA GLU A 86 2.17 5.86 14.46
C GLU A 86 1.58 5.42 13.12
N LEU A 87 2.21 4.48 12.41
CA LEU A 87 1.69 3.91 11.17
C LEU A 87 0.30 3.29 11.37
N GLU A 88 0.11 2.51 12.44
CA GLU A 88 -1.21 1.98 12.79
C GLU A 88 -2.23 3.10 13.04
N GLU A 89 -1.87 4.12 13.83
CA GLU A 89 -2.77 5.23 14.13
C GLU A 89 -3.20 5.96 12.86
N VAL A 90 -2.25 6.26 11.96
CA VAL A 90 -2.53 6.93 10.70
C VAL A 90 -3.41 6.06 9.80
N CYS A 91 -3.09 4.78 9.62
CA CYS A 91 -3.89 3.87 8.79
C CYS A 91 -5.33 3.77 9.29
N ARG A 92 -5.53 3.57 10.61
CA ARG A 92 -6.88 3.54 11.20
C ARG A 92 -7.61 4.85 10.96
N LYS A 93 -6.91 5.98 11.10
CA LYS A 93 -7.52 7.29 10.90
C LYS A 93 -7.96 7.49 9.45
N LEU A 94 -7.14 7.10 8.47
CA LEU A 94 -7.48 7.17 7.05
C LEU A 94 -8.67 6.25 6.71
N LEU A 95 -8.68 5.03 7.25
CA LEU A 95 -9.80 4.09 7.10
C LEU A 95 -11.12 4.65 7.65
N GLU A 96 -11.08 5.44 8.71
CA GLU A 96 -12.26 6.12 9.28
C GLU A 96 -12.61 7.45 8.60
N LEU A 97 -11.66 8.07 7.89
CA LEU A 97 -11.82 9.43 7.37
C LEU A 97 -12.65 9.46 6.09
N PHE A 98 -12.63 8.38 5.30
CA PHE A 98 -13.30 8.25 4.01
C PHE A 98 -14.35 7.13 4.03
N ASP A 99 -15.28 7.18 3.08
CA ASP A 99 -16.42 6.27 2.96
C ASP A 99 -16.05 4.93 2.30
N TRP A 100 -15.04 4.91 1.41
CA TRP A 100 -14.52 3.74 0.69
C TRP A 100 -15.59 2.97 -0.08
N LYS A 101 -16.48 3.67 -0.80
CA LYS A 101 -17.55 3.04 -1.60
C LYS A 101 -17.16 2.80 -3.04
N GLU A 102 -16.26 3.63 -3.58
CA GLU A 102 -15.84 3.59 -4.97
C GLU A 102 -14.46 2.96 -5.15
N GLU A 103 -13.61 3.05 -4.13
CA GLU A 103 -12.27 2.47 -4.10
C GLU A 103 -12.08 1.64 -2.83
N TYR A 104 -11.32 0.55 -2.96
CA TYR A 104 -10.95 -0.29 -1.82
C TYR A 104 -9.70 0.27 -1.12
N PRO A 105 -9.68 0.41 0.21
CA PRO A 105 -8.52 0.94 0.94
C PRO A 105 -7.44 -0.12 1.16
N SER A 106 -7.24 -1.00 0.18
CA SER A 106 -6.43 -2.22 0.32
C SER A 106 -4.98 -1.92 0.72
N TYR A 107 -4.39 -0.85 0.18
CA TYR A 107 -3.05 -0.40 0.57
C TYR A 107 -2.98 -0.04 2.07
N PHE A 108 -3.93 0.76 2.57
CA PHE A 108 -3.99 1.14 3.99
C PHE A 108 -4.23 -0.04 4.92
N ARG A 109 -5.09 -0.98 4.50
CA ARG A 109 -5.33 -2.23 5.25
C ARG A 109 -4.07 -3.10 5.29
N PHE A 110 -3.32 -3.16 4.19
CA PHE A 110 -2.06 -3.90 4.11
C PHE A 110 -1.00 -3.31 5.06
N GLN A 111 -0.81 -1.99 5.05
CA GLN A 111 0.11 -1.30 5.95
C GLN A 111 -0.29 -1.46 7.41
N LEU A 112 -1.59 -1.40 7.73
CA LEU A 112 -2.11 -1.65 9.07
C LEU A 112 -1.76 -3.07 9.57
N ALA A 113 -1.99 -4.10 8.75
CA ALA A 113 -1.64 -5.48 9.10
C ALA A 113 -0.13 -5.64 9.35
N SER A 114 0.70 -5.03 8.49
CA SER A 114 2.15 -5.00 8.65
C SER A 114 2.56 -4.35 9.98
N ALA A 115 1.99 -3.18 10.30
CA ALA A 115 2.24 -2.44 11.53
C ALA A 115 1.88 -3.27 12.77
N LEU A 116 0.70 -3.90 12.80
CA LEU A 116 0.27 -4.79 13.88
C LEU A 116 1.28 -5.92 14.10
N GLY A 117 1.65 -6.61 13.01
CA GLY A 117 2.62 -7.70 13.09
C GLY A 117 3.97 -7.22 13.62
N ASN A 118 4.47 -6.07 13.18
CA ASN A 118 5.78 -5.53 13.58
C ASN A 118 5.80 -4.99 15.03
N GLN A 119 4.63 -4.65 15.58
CA GLN A 119 4.47 -4.39 17.02
C GLN A 119 4.39 -5.67 17.87
N GLY A 120 4.58 -6.85 17.28
CA GLY A 120 4.48 -8.13 17.99
C GLY A 120 3.04 -8.62 18.21
N ARG A 121 2.04 -7.96 17.60
CA ARG A 121 0.62 -8.34 17.65
C ARG A 121 0.25 -9.25 16.48
N SER A 122 1.08 -10.25 16.19
CA SER A 122 0.95 -11.10 14.99
C SER A 122 -0.37 -11.87 14.92
N GLU A 123 -0.89 -12.37 16.04
CA GLU A 123 -2.18 -13.06 16.09
C GLU A 123 -3.35 -12.11 15.74
N GLU A 124 -3.26 -10.86 16.17
CA GLU A 124 -4.23 -9.83 15.81
C GLU A 124 -4.15 -9.48 14.33
N ALA A 125 -2.94 -9.37 13.78
CA ALA A 125 -2.72 -9.16 12.35
C ALA A 125 -3.33 -10.30 11.52
N VAL A 126 -3.11 -11.57 11.91
CA VAL A 126 -3.74 -12.73 11.24
C VAL A 126 -5.25 -12.61 11.25
N LYS A 127 -5.86 -12.38 12.42
CA LYS A 127 -7.31 -12.26 12.54
C LYS A 127 -7.86 -11.12 11.68
N TYR A 128 -7.20 -9.97 11.70
CA TYR A 128 -7.56 -8.82 10.87
C TYR A 128 -7.51 -9.17 9.37
N CYS A 129 -6.45 -9.83 8.91
CA CYS A 129 -6.33 -10.26 7.52
C CYS A 129 -7.35 -11.35 7.12
N GLU A 130 -7.72 -12.26 8.04
CA GLU A 130 -8.76 -13.28 7.79
C GLU A 130 -10.14 -12.63 7.62
N GLU A 131 -10.47 -11.64 8.45
CA GLU A 131 -11.71 -10.86 8.31
C GLU A 131 -11.71 -10.05 7.02
N TRP A 132 -10.59 -9.41 6.67
CA TRP A 132 -10.45 -8.62 5.45
C TRP A 132 -10.54 -9.46 4.18
N GLU A 133 -9.81 -10.59 4.09
CA GLU A 133 -9.86 -11.46 2.91
C GLU A 133 -11.24 -12.10 2.70
N ALA A 134 -12.00 -12.33 3.77
CA ALA A 134 -13.37 -12.80 3.67
C ALA A 134 -14.37 -11.72 3.20
N ASP A 135 -14.12 -10.45 3.55
CA ASP A 135 -14.95 -9.31 3.14
C ASP A 135 -14.68 -8.89 1.68
N GLU A 136 -13.42 -8.97 1.27
CA GLU A 136 -12.92 -8.62 -0.07
C GLU A 136 -12.41 -9.87 -0.82
N ASP A 137 -13.27 -10.87 -1.00
CA ASP A 137 -12.92 -12.13 -1.69
C ASP A 137 -12.35 -11.88 -3.09
N GLY A 138 -11.27 -12.57 -3.43
CA GLY A 138 -10.53 -12.35 -4.67
C GLY A 138 -9.54 -11.19 -4.65
N ASN A 139 -9.45 -10.37 -3.57
CA ASN A 139 -8.47 -9.30 -3.47
C ASN A 139 -7.03 -9.84 -3.26
N PRO A 140 -6.10 -9.61 -4.21
CA PRO A 140 -4.72 -10.09 -4.12
C PRO A 140 -3.94 -9.52 -2.94
N LEU A 141 -4.14 -8.25 -2.57
CA LEU A 141 -3.48 -7.63 -1.43
C LEU A 141 -3.96 -8.21 -0.10
N ALA A 142 -5.27 -8.49 0.02
CA ALA A 142 -5.83 -9.09 1.23
C ALA A 142 -5.23 -10.49 1.48
N ALA A 143 -5.20 -11.32 0.43
CA ALA A 143 -4.62 -12.65 0.51
C ALA A 143 -3.09 -12.62 0.73
N ALA A 144 -2.35 -11.72 0.09
CA ALA A 144 -0.92 -11.55 0.33
C ALA A 144 -0.64 -11.13 1.79
N SER A 145 -1.42 -10.18 2.32
CA SER A 145 -1.34 -9.73 3.71
C SER A 145 -1.59 -10.88 4.70
N LEU A 146 -2.58 -11.73 4.41
CA LEU A 146 -2.87 -12.92 5.20
C LEU A 146 -1.72 -13.93 5.16
N ILE A 147 -1.12 -14.18 3.99
CA ILE A 147 0.05 -15.05 3.83
C ILE A 147 1.21 -14.54 4.69
N TYR A 148 1.57 -13.26 4.59
CA TYR A 148 2.65 -12.67 5.39
C TYR A 148 2.38 -12.78 6.89
N SER A 149 1.15 -12.51 7.32
CA SER A 149 0.75 -12.61 8.73
C SER A 149 0.85 -14.06 9.25
N LYS A 150 0.40 -15.05 8.47
CA LYS A 150 0.52 -16.47 8.80
C LYS A 150 1.97 -16.95 8.86
N ILE A 151 2.84 -16.50 7.95
CA ILE A 151 4.29 -16.76 8.00
C ILE A 151 4.87 -16.24 9.34
N LYS A 152 4.44 -15.06 9.79
CA LYS A 152 4.96 -14.43 11.02
C LYS A 152 4.62 -15.22 12.28
N VAL A 153 3.46 -15.88 12.33
CA VAL A 153 3.06 -16.80 13.41
C VAL A 153 3.51 -18.25 13.18
N LYS A 154 4.28 -18.52 12.12
CA LYS A 154 4.75 -19.86 11.72
C LYS A 154 3.64 -20.84 11.33
N ASP A 155 2.47 -20.34 10.96
CA ASP A 155 1.39 -21.11 10.31
C ASP A 155 1.69 -21.26 8.80
N LEU A 156 2.73 -22.03 8.48
CA LEU A 156 3.19 -22.21 7.09
C LEU A 156 2.19 -23.04 6.26
N GLU A 157 1.52 -24.01 6.89
CA GLU A 157 0.48 -24.82 6.22
C GLU A 157 -0.75 -23.96 5.90
N GLY A 158 -1.20 -23.11 6.83
CA GLY A 158 -2.29 -22.17 6.59
C GLY A 158 -1.94 -21.14 5.53
N ALA A 159 -0.71 -20.61 5.54
CA ALA A 159 -0.23 -19.72 4.48
C ALA A 159 -0.22 -20.41 3.11
N GLU A 160 0.21 -21.67 3.03
CA GLU A 160 0.20 -22.44 1.78
C GLU A 160 -1.24 -22.73 1.30
N ALA A 161 -2.16 -22.96 2.22
CA ALA A 161 -3.57 -23.13 1.87
C ALA A 161 -4.14 -21.87 1.21
N VAL A 162 -3.77 -20.67 1.69
CA VAL A 162 -4.16 -19.40 1.04
C VAL A 162 -3.55 -19.32 -0.36
N VAL A 163 -2.23 -19.56 -0.51
CA VAL A 163 -1.56 -19.56 -1.82
C VAL A 163 -2.28 -20.44 -2.84
N ARG A 164 -2.66 -21.67 -2.45
CA ARG A 164 -3.34 -22.63 -3.34
C ARG A 164 -4.75 -22.21 -3.78
N ARG A 165 -5.40 -21.28 -3.08
CA ARG A 165 -6.70 -20.72 -3.52
C ARG A 165 -6.55 -19.73 -4.67
N TYR A 166 -5.41 -19.03 -4.74
CA TYR A 166 -5.18 -17.93 -5.68
C TYR A 166 -4.22 -18.30 -6.82
N ILE A 167 -3.20 -19.11 -6.53
CA ILE A 167 -2.16 -19.51 -7.48
C ILE A 167 -2.34 -21.00 -7.82
N SER A 168 -2.84 -21.22 -9.03
CA SER A 168 -2.90 -22.52 -9.70
C SER A 168 -1.72 -22.70 -10.66
N ASP A 169 -1.59 -23.87 -11.28
CA ASP A 169 -0.54 -24.10 -12.28
C ASP A 169 -0.67 -23.22 -13.54
N ASP A 170 -1.88 -22.75 -13.85
CA ASP A 170 -2.19 -21.91 -15.00
C ASP A 170 -2.24 -20.41 -14.65
N THR A 171 -2.07 -20.04 -13.37
CA THR A 171 -2.08 -18.64 -12.95
C THR A 171 -0.80 -17.96 -13.44
N VAL A 172 -0.96 -16.92 -14.27
CA VAL A 172 0.14 -16.08 -14.77
C VAL A 172 0.36 -14.91 -13.81
N CYS A 173 1.62 -14.61 -13.53
CA CYS A 173 2.02 -13.42 -12.75
C CYS A 173 1.81 -12.17 -13.60
N SER A 174 1.17 -11.14 -13.03
CA SER A 174 0.84 -9.88 -13.69
C SER A 174 0.82 -8.74 -12.66
N GLU A 175 0.66 -7.50 -13.13
CA GLU A 175 0.52 -6.31 -12.28
C GLU A 175 -0.55 -6.47 -11.20
N ASP A 176 -1.69 -7.08 -11.54
CA ASP A 176 -2.78 -7.26 -10.58
C ASP A 176 -2.47 -8.24 -9.44
N ASN A 177 -1.49 -9.14 -9.58
CA ASN A 177 -1.32 -10.28 -8.68
C ASN A 177 0.13 -10.60 -8.28
N ASP A 178 1.11 -9.83 -8.73
CA ASP A 178 2.53 -9.99 -8.43
C ASP A 178 2.82 -10.04 -6.92
N ILE A 179 2.05 -9.30 -6.12
CA ILE A 179 2.14 -9.28 -4.67
C ILE A 179 1.85 -10.65 -4.05
N LEU A 180 0.95 -11.44 -4.65
CA LEU A 180 0.67 -12.82 -4.23
C LEU A 180 1.84 -13.75 -4.54
N PHE A 181 2.45 -13.60 -5.71
CA PHE A 181 3.64 -14.37 -6.09
C PHE A 181 4.83 -14.03 -5.19
N THR A 182 4.99 -12.76 -4.82
CA THR A 182 6.00 -12.30 -3.87
C THR A 182 5.78 -12.90 -2.48
N ALA A 183 4.53 -12.90 -1.99
CA ALA A 183 4.17 -13.51 -0.71
C ALA A 183 4.38 -15.04 -0.74
N ALA A 184 4.01 -15.71 -1.83
CA ALA A 184 4.22 -17.15 -2.02
C ALA A 184 5.71 -17.50 -2.11
N PHE A 185 6.52 -16.71 -2.80
CA PHE A 185 7.98 -16.86 -2.82
C PHE A 185 8.55 -16.78 -1.39
N ARG A 186 8.13 -15.78 -0.62
CA ARG A 186 8.54 -15.65 0.79
C ARG A 186 8.14 -16.87 1.62
N LEU A 187 6.92 -17.38 1.45
CA LEU A 187 6.45 -18.60 2.11
C LEU A 187 7.35 -19.80 1.82
N TYR A 188 7.59 -20.08 0.53
CA TYR A 188 8.33 -21.28 0.13
C TYR A 188 9.81 -21.21 0.51
N LYS A 189 10.37 -19.99 0.58
CA LYS A 189 11.69 -19.77 1.17
C LYS A 189 11.72 -20.09 2.67
N GLU A 190 10.70 -19.68 3.42
CA GLU A 190 10.59 -19.94 4.87
C GLU A 190 10.30 -21.42 5.19
N ASN A 191 9.52 -22.12 4.36
CA ASN A 191 9.20 -23.54 4.58
C ASN A 191 10.23 -24.52 3.97
N GLY A 192 11.18 -24.01 3.17
CA GLY A 192 12.27 -24.79 2.58
C GLY A 192 11.90 -25.56 1.30
N ASN A 193 10.73 -25.31 0.72
CA ASN A 193 10.30 -25.92 -0.54
C ASN A 193 10.96 -25.23 -1.74
N ARG A 194 12.19 -25.66 -2.05
CA ARG A 194 13.02 -25.09 -3.14
C ARG A 194 12.39 -25.18 -4.54
N GLU A 195 11.56 -26.18 -4.79
CA GLU A 195 10.90 -26.33 -6.09
C GLU A 195 9.87 -25.23 -6.30
N MET A 196 8.99 -25.04 -5.32
CA MET A 196 7.99 -23.98 -5.38
C MET A 196 8.60 -22.59 -5.23
N GLU A 197 9.63 -22.42 -4.38
CA GLU A 197 10.42 -21.18 -4.30
C GLU A 197 10.94 -20.78 -5.69
N LYS A 198 11.58 -21.72 -6.39
CA LYS A 198 12.07 -21.47 -7.75
C LYS A 198 10.93 -21.16 -8.72
N LYS A 199 9.81 -21.89 -8.66
CA LYS A 199 8.65 -21.65 -9.52
C LYS A 199 8.10 -20.23 -9.35
N MET A 200 7.94 -19.76 -8.11
CA MET A 200 7.45 -18.40 -7.85
C MET A 200 8.45 -17.35 -8.33
N ASN A 201 9.75 -17.57 -8.09
CA ASN A 201 10.80 -16.67 -8.57
C ASN A 201 10.87 -16.59 -10.10
N ASP A 202 10.77 -17.72 -10.80
CA ASP A 202 10.78 -17.76 -12.26
C ASP A 202 9.57 -17.02 -12.85
N ALA A 203 8.39 -17.11 -12.21
CA ALA A 203 7.20 -16.36 -12.61
C ALA A 203 7.36 -14.84 -12.43
N LEU A 204 7.91 -14.39 -11.30
CA LEU A 204 8.21 -12.98 -11.04
C LEU A 204 9.21 -12.42 -12.06
N ASN A 205 10.32 -13.11 -12.31
CA ASN A 205 11.32 -12.67 -13.28
C ASN A 205 10.78 -12.62 -14.72
N MET A 206 9.82 -13.48 -15.06
CA MET A 206 9.18 -13.45 -16.37
C MET A 206 8.31 -12.21 -16.52
N TYR A 207 7.53 -11.88 -15.49
CA TYR A 207 6.74 -10.65 -15.44
C TYR A 207 7.63 -9.40 -15.50
N ASP A 208 8.71 -9.34 -14.72
CA ASP A 208 9.67 -8.22 -14.75
C ASP A 208 10.25 -8.01 -16.16
N LYS A 209 10.59 -9.11 -16.84
CA LYS A 209 11.13 -9.06 -18.21
C LYS A 209 10.09 -8.57 -19.22
N GLU A 210 8.82 -8.97 -19.08
CA GLU A 210 7.73 -8.48 -19.93
C GLU A 210 7.49 -6.98 -19.73
N LEU A 211 7.55 -6.50 -18.49
CA LEU A 211 7.48 -5.06 -18.18
C LEU A 211 8.65 -4.29 -18.79
N GLU A 212 9.89 -4.78 -18.65
CA GLU A 212 11.07 -4.16 -19.25
C GLU A 212 10.93 -4.05 -20.78
N GLU A 213 10.48 -5.11 -21.44
CA GLU A 213 10.26 -5.11 -22.89
C GLU A 213 9.14 -4.14 -23.31
N TYR A 214 8.07 -4.05 -22.52
CA TYR A 214 6.99 -3.08 -22.75
C TYR A 214 7.51 -1.64 -22.70
N PHE A 215 8.27 -1.27 -21.65
CA PHE A 215 8.82 0.08 -21.52
C PHE A 215 9.84 0.41 -22.60
N LEU A 216 10.74 -0.53 -22.96
CA LEU A 216 11.66 -0.34 -24.07
C LEU A 216 10.93 -0.11 -25.40
N GLY A 217 9.83 -0.82 -25.63
CA GLY A 217 8.99 -0.63 -26.81
C GLY A 217 8.32 0.75 -26.87
N LEU A 218 7.98 1.33 -25.72
CA LEU A 218 7.44 2.70 -25.63
C LEU A 218 8.50 3.77 -25.88
N GLU A 219 9.76 3.53 -25.49
CA GLU A 219 10.87 4.46 -25.77
C GLU A 219 11.21 4.52 -27.27
N ASP A 220 10.99 3.41 -28.01
CA ASP A 220 11.22 3.34 -29.46
C ASP A 220 10.07 3.95 -30.29
N GLU A 221 8.89 4.15 -29.71
CA GLU A 221 7.78 4.90 -30.32
C GLU A 221 7.94 6.42 -30.06
N GLU A 222 8.81 7.10 -30.83
CA GLU A 222 8.79 8.57 -30.91
C GLU A 222 7.38 9.05 -31.30
N LEU A 223 6.61 9.51 -30.32
CA LEU A 223 5.37 10.23 -30.55
C LEU A 223 5.68 11.44 -31.45
N PRO A 224 5.05 11.58 -32.63
CA PRO A 224 5.28 12.72 -33.48
C PRO A 224 4.73 13.98 -32.78
N PHE A 225 5.65 14.79 -32.25
CA PHE A 225 5.37 16.14 -31.74
C PHE A 225 4.99 17.11 -32.87
#